data_AF-A0A7C6Y7H1-F1
#
_entry.id   AF-A0A7C6Y7H1-F1
#
_cell.length_a   1.000
_cell.length_b   1.000
_cell.length_c   1.000
_cell.angle_alpha   90.00
_cell.angle_beta   90.00
_cell.angle_gamma   90.00
#
_symmetry.space_group_name_H-M   'P 1'
#
loop_
_entity.id
_entity.type
_entity.pdbx_description
1 polymer ?
#
loop_
_entity_poly.entity_id
_entity_poly.type
_entity_poly.pdbx_seq_one_letter_code
_entity_poly.pdbx_strand_id
1 'polypeptide(L)'
;MISLSPDYTYVYNNTILTYLLDFVVAEDGDETMYVLDEKGQVIFSVTTKAGKVPVGLGLDRNYLVSWVAEKENGTLKISSTNRKTLEYEYSEPSPGISVENGKIILRKNDKYGVIDFEGKTLVDFNYDIIEVTSDGYAIVKVNEKYGAVDLKGNIAIPIMYDEILPGIFYK
;
A
#
# COMPACT_ATOMS: atom_id res chain seq x y z
N MET A 1 5.06 24.89 6.45
CA MET A 1 5.32 25.41 5.08
C MET A 1 4.28 24.78 4.19
N ILE A 2 3.38 25.56 3.59
CA ILE A 2 2.39 25.02 2.64
C ILE A 2 3.05 25.07 1.26
N SER A 3 3.29 23.91 0.65
CA SER A 3 3.73 23.81 -0.74
C SER A 3 2.50 23.45 -1.58
N LEU A 4 2.01 24.41 -2.36
CA LEU A 4 1.02 24.18 -3.40
C LEU A 4 1.79 24.08 -4.71
N SER A 5 1.61 23.01 -5.49
CA SER A 5 2.00 23.01 -6.91
C SER A 5 0.76 23.19 -7.78
N PRO A 6 0.90 24.00 -8.83
CA PRO A 6 1.43 23.48 -10.09
C PRO A 6 2.80 24.09 -10.37
N ASP A 7 3.75 23.25 -10.79
CA ASP A 7 5.10 23.63 -11.21
C ASP A 7 6.12 24.05 -10.12
N TYR A 8 6.27 23.25 -9.05
CA TYR A 8 7.43 23.41 -8.15
C TYR A 8 8.48 22.31 -8.35
N THR A 9 9.61 22.71 -8.91
CA THR A 9 10.90 22.00 -8.78
C THR A 9 11.38 22.13 -7.34
N TYR A 10 11.60 21.02 -6.64
CA TYR A 10 12.26 21.03 -5.33
C TYR A 10 13.71 20.53 -5.47
N VAL A 11 14.65 21.27 -4.89
CA VAL A 11 16.05 20.84 -4.76
C VAL A 11 16.26 20.39 -3.32
N TYR A 12 16.42 19.09 -3.13
CA TYR A 12 16.88 18.51 -1.86
C TYR A 12 18.25 17.87 -2.12
N ASN A 13 19.30 18.35 -1.44
CA ASN A 13 20.67 17.86 -1.61
C ASN A 13 21.14 17.76 -3.08
N ASN A 14 20.98 18.84 -3.87
CA ASN A 14 21.43 18.93 -5.27
C ASN A 14 20.82 17.90 -6.26
N THR A 15 19.72 17.24 -5.91
CA THR A 15 18.99 16.36 -6.84
C THR A 15 17.68 17.04 -7.27
N ILE A 16 17.46 17.14 -8.59
CA ILE A 16 16.19 17.60 -9.16
C ILE A 16 15.23 16.42 -9.15
N LEU A 17 14.15 16.51 -8.38
CA LEU A 17 13.07 15.53 -8.39
C LEU A 17 11.82 16.19 -9.00
N THR A 18 11.47 15.75 -10.21
CA THR A 18 10.21 16.13 -10.88
C THR A 18 9.10 15.23 -10.33
N TYR A 19 8.15 15.78 -9.58
CA TYR A 19 7.06 15.02 -8.98
C TYR A 19 5.70 15.39 -9.59
N LEU A 20 5.06 14.41 -10.22
CA LEU A 20 3.64 14.39 -10.58
C LEU A 20 2.82 14.01 -9.34
N LEU A 21 2.60 14.93 -8.40
CA LEU A 21 1.77 14.67 -7.22
C LEU A 21 0.52 15.54 -7.30
N ASP A 22 -0.62 14.94 -7.63
CA ASP A 22 -1.95 15.59 -7.66
C ASP A 22 -2.50 15.89 -6.24
N PHE A 23 -1.64 15.91 -5.22
CA PHE A 23 -2.06 16.07 -3.83
C PHE A 23 -1.07 16.89 -3.02
N VAL A 24 -1.61 17.58 -2.03
CA VAL A 24 -0.87 18.43 -1.09
C VAL A 24 -0.87 17.77 0.27
N VAL A 25 0.30 17.67 0.90
CA VAL A 25 0.42 17.24 2.30
C VAL A 25 0.56 18.48 3.19
N ALA A 26 -0.31 18.61 4.18
CA ALA A 26 -0.28 19.67 5.19
C ALA A 26 -0.21 19.06 6.60
N GLU A 27 0.30 19.83 7.56
CA GLU A 27 0.37 19.43 8.96
C GLU A 27 -0.08 20.60 9.84
N ASP A 28 -0.83 20.30 10.91
CA ASP A 28 -1.21 21.28 11.93
C ASP A 28 -0.41 21.13 13.24
N GLY A 29 -0.65 22.01 14.20
CA GLY A 29 0.05 22.01 15.49
C GLY A 29 -0.31 20.84 16.42
N ASP A 30 -1.27 20.00 16.04
CA ASP A 30 -1.71 18.82 16.80
C ASP A 30 -1.15 17.51 16.24
N GLU A 31 -0.11 17.58 15.40
CA GLU A 31 0.51 16.45 14.70
C GLU A 31 -0.50 15.70 13.81
N THR A 32 -1.45 16.44 13.23
CA THR A 32 -2.34 15.89 12.20
C THR A 32 -1.78 16.19 10.82
N MET A 33 -1.46 15.13 10.08
CA MET A 33 -1.19 15.20 8.65
C MET A 33 -2.49 15.15 7.86
N TYR A 34 -2.63 16.04 6.89
CA TYR A 34 -3.74 16.08 5.95
C TYR A 34 -3.21 15.83 4.54
N VAL A 35 -3.91 14.98 3.79
CA VAL A 35 -3.70 14.82 2.35
C VAL A 35 -4.87 15.48 1.65
N LEU A 36 -4.58 16.49 0.83
CA LEU A 36 -5.56 17.36 0.18
C LEU A 36 -5.53 17.15 -1.34
N ASP A 37 -6.68 17.32 -2.00
CA ASP A 37 -6.77 17.39 -3.46
C ASP A 37 -6.28 18.76 -4.00
N GLU A 38 -6.27 18.92 -5.33
CA GLU A 38 -5.82 20.14 -6.01
C GLU A 38 -6.68 21.38 -5.69
N LYS A 39 -7.86 21.18 -5.10
CA LYS A 39 -8.79 22.24 -4.65
C LYS A 39 -8.64 22.53 -3.15
N GLY A 40 -7.72 21.84 -2.48
CA GLY A 40 -7.50 21.95 -1.03
C GLY A 40 -8.51 21.20 -0.18
N GLN A 41 -9.33 20.30 -0.75
CA GLN A 41 -10.26 19.49 0.02
C GLN A 41 -9.52 18.30 0.65
N VAL A 42 -9.84 17.98 1.90
CA VAL A 42 -9.24 16.83 2.60
C VAL A 42 -9.69 15.53 1.94
N ILE A 43 -8.72 14.76 1.45
CA ILE A 43 -8.90 13.38 0.97
C ILE A 43 -8.90 12.43 2.18
N PHE A 44 -7.85 12.51 3.01
CA PHE A 44 -7.80 11.87 4.32
C PHE A 44 -6.87 12.64 5.27
N SER A 45 -6.98 12.39 6.56
CA SER A 45 -6.05 12.89 7.57
C SER A 45 -5.65 11.80 8.56
N VAL A 46 -4.51 11.98 9.19
CA VAL A 46 -3.89 11.05 10.13
C VAL A 46 -3.34 11.85 11.29
N THR A 47 -3.80 11.57 12.50
CA THR A 47 -3.31 12.23 13.71
C THR A 47 -2.41 11.28 14.48
N THR A 48 -1.12 11.60 14.62
CA THR A 48 -0.16 10.75 15.34
C THR A 48 -0.36 10.81 16.85
N LYS A 49 -0.95 11.91 17.34
CA LYS A 49 -1.25 12.15 18.75
C LYS A 49 -2.55 11.47 19.21
N ALA A 50 -2.59 10.14 19.25
CA ALA A 50 -3.60 9.34 19.96
C ALA A 50 -3.32 7.81 19.91
N GLY A 51 -2.05 7.38 19.93
CA GLY A 51 -1.74 5.94 19.82
C GLY A 51 -2.05 5.32 18.45
N LYS A 52 -2.35 6.16 17.46
CA LYS A 52 -2.47 5.78 16.05
C LYS A 52 -1.08 5.74 15.44
N VAL A 53 -0.58 4.54 15.18
CA VAL A 53 0.70 4.33 14.51
C VAL A 53 0.42 4.30 13.00
N PRO A 54 0.94 5.24 12.20
CA PRO A 54 0.89 5.11 10.75
C PRO A 54 1.73 3.89 10.36
N VAL A 55 1.06 2.81 9.91
CA VAL A 55 1.73 1.53 9.61
C VAL A 55 2.34 1.51 8.20
N GLY A 56 2.08 2.55 7.38
CA GLY A 56 2.77 2.73 6.11
C GLY A 56 2.34 4.00 5.36
N LEU A 57 3.27 4.55 4.59
CA LEU A 57 3.06 5.54 3.54
C LEU A 57 3.75 4.97 2.30
N GLY A 58 2.99 4.46 1.33
CA GLY A 58 3.54 3.94 0.08
C GLY A 58 3.05 4.76 -1.09
N LEU A 59 3.97 5.21 -1.96
CA LEU A 59 3.64 5.71 -3.29
C LEU A 59 3.67 4.52 -4.23
N ASP A 60 2.51 4.06 -4.65
CA ASP A 60 2.44 3.21 -5.83
C ASP A 60 2.65 4.09 -7.07
N ARG A 61 3.88 4.12 -7.62
CA ARG A 61 4.23 4.96 -8.77
C ARG A 61 3.49 4.59 -10.05
N ASN A 62 2.98 3.35 -10.15
CA ASN A 62 2.22 2.90 -11.32
C ASN A 62 0.75 3.34 -11.24
N TYR A 63 0.22 3.59 -10.03
CA TYR A 63 -1.19 3.94 -9.81
C TYR A 63 -1.44 5.28 -9.07
N LEU A 64 -0.38 6.01 -8.68
CA LEU A 64 -0.44 7.26 -7.91
C LEU A 64 -1.30 7.17 -6.64
N VAL A 65 -1.34 5.98 -6.01
CA VAL A 65 -2.06 5.77 -4.76
C VAL A 65 -1.10 5.97 -3.60
N SER A 66 -1.37 6.97 -2.77
CA SER A 66 -0.87 6.99 -1.39
C SER A 66 -1.91 6.40 -0.47
N TRP A 67 -1.47 5.69 0.55
CA TRP A 67 -2.34 5.06 1.53
C TRP A 67 -1.78 5.28 2.93
N VAL A 68 -2.67 5.19 3.90
CA VAL A 68 -2.32 5.14 5.33
C VAL A 68 -3.17 4.10 6.02
N ALA A 69 -2.59 3.39 6.96
CA ALA A 69 -3.31 2.51 7.88
C ALA A 69 -3.19 3.03 9.30
N GLU A 70 -4.32 3.27 9.95
CA GLU A 70 -4.43 3.64 11.35
C GLU A 70 -4.90 2.42 12.17
N LYS A 71 -4.24 2.15 13.30
CA LYS A 71 -4.68 1.15 14.26
C LYS A 71 -5.64 1.75 15.28
N GLU A 72 -6.80 1.13 15.46
CA GLU A 72 -7.76 1.50 16.50
C GLU A 72 -8.51 0.25 16.99
N ASN A 73 -8.41 -0.09 18.27
CA ASN A 73 -9.19 -1.16 18.94
C ASN A 73 -9.21 -2.55 18.23
N GLY A 74 -8.11 -2.98 17.60
CA GLY A 74 -8.06 -4.27 16.88
C GLY A 74 -8.51 -4.20 15.41
N THR A 75 -8.81 -3.00 14.92
CA THR A 75 -9.13 -2.71 13.52
C THR A 75 -8.03 -1.87 12.90
N LEU A 76 -7.70 -2.17 11.63
CA LEU A 76 -6.94 -1.31 10.75
C LEU A 76 -7.91 -0.50 9.89
N LYS A 77 -7.82 0.82 9.95
CA LYS A 77 -8.49 1.72 9.01
C LYS A 77 -7.51 2.13 7.94
N ILE A 78 -7.72 1.64 6.72
CA ILE A 78 -6.85 1.84 5.57
C ILE A 78 -7.51 2.88 4.67
N SER A 79 -6.93 4.07 4.56
CA SER A 79 -7.43 5.16 3.71
C SER A 79 -6.46 5.41 2.56
N SER A 80 -6.96 5.78 1.40
CA SER A 80 -6.14 6.01 0.21
C SER A 80 -6.54 7.27 -0.58
N THR A 81 -5.63 7.78 -1.41
CA THR A 81 -5.83 9.00 -2.22
C THR A 81 -6.95 8.88 -3.24
N ASN A 82 -7.39 7.68 -3.57
CA ASN A 82 -8.60 7.42 -4.38
C ASN A 82 -9.93 7.59 -3.59
N ARG A 83 -9.89 8.16 -2.37
CA ARG A 83 -11.03 8.36 -1.47
C ARG A 83 -11.73 7.08 -1.03
N LYS A 84 -11.05 5.93 -1.10
CA LYS A 84 -11.52 4.67 -0.50
C LYS A 84 -11.00 4.54 0.94
N THR A 85 -11.84 3.97 1.79
CA THR A 85 -11.49 3.56 3.14
C THR A 85 -11.94 2.12 3.34
N LEU A 86 -11.03 1.28 3.81
CA LEU A 86 -11.30 -0.09 4.21
C LEU A 86 -11.03 -0.25 5.70
N GLU A 87 -11.97 -0.88 6.41
CA GLU A 87 -11.76 -1.32 7.78
C GLU A 87 -11.49 -2.82 7.77
N TYR A 88 -10.43 -3.25 8.47
CA TYR A 88 -10.01 -4.64 8.52
C TYR A 88 -9.70 -5.07 9.95
N GLU A 89 -10.43 -6.05 10.44
CA GLU A 89 -10.19 -6.66 11.75
C GLU A 89 -8.97 -7.59 11.70
N TYR A 90 -8.09 -7.48 12.70
CA TYR A 90 -6.92 -8.35 12.83
C TYR A 90 -6.76 -8.80 14.29
N SER A 91 -6.09 -9.92 14.48
CA SER A 91 -5.90 -10.53 15.81
C SER A 91 -4.43 -10.56 16.24
N GLU A 92 -3.53 -10.25 15.32
CA GLU A 92 -2.09 -10.32 15.46
C GLU A 92 -1.55 -9.08 16.20
N PRO A 93 -0.46 -9.21 17.00
CA PRO A 93 0.15 -8.07 17.69
C PRO A 93 0.60 -6.95 16.72
N SER A 94 1.05 -7.33 15.53
CA SER A 94 1.51 -6.44 14.47
C SER A 94 0.92 -6.90 13.13
N PRO A 95 -0.16 -6.27 12.64
CA PRO A 95 -0.70 -6.60 11.33
C PRO A 95 0.30 -6.13 10.25
N GLY A 96 0.64 -7.03 9.33
CA GLY A 96 1.44 -6.68 8.15
C GLY A 96 0.53 -6.09 7.08
N ILE A 97 0.85 -4.91 6.58
CA ILE A 97 0.13 -4.27 5.48
C ILE A 97 1.11 -3.59 4.50
N SER A 98 0.90 -3.80 3.21
CA SER A 98 1.46 -2.98 2.14
C SER A 98 0.40 -2.73 1.07
N VAL A 99 0.63 -1.72 0.23
CA VAL A 99 -0.16 -1.52 -1.00
C VAL A 99 0.80 -1.49 -2.18
N GLU A 100 0.55 -2.36 -3.14
CA GLU A 100 1.38 -2.59 -4.32
C GLU A 100 0.46 -2.73 -5.54
N ASN A 101 0.74 -1.98 -6.60
CA ASN A 101 -0.01 -2.00 -7.88
C ASN A 101 -1.55 -1.90 -7.68
N GLY A 102 -1.96 -1.00 -6.78
CA GLY A 102 -3.36 -0.71 -6.43
C GLY A 102 -4.06 -1.87 -5.74
N LYS A 103 -3.33 -2.75 -5.06
CA LYS A 103 -3.85 -3.87 -4.26
C LYS A 103 -3.31 -3.79 -2.85
N ILE A 104 -4.09 -4.25 -1.88
CA ILE A 104 -3.69 -4.29 -0.48
C ILE A 104 -3.20 -5.69 -0.18
N ILE A 105 -1.97 -5.79 0.29
CA ILE A 105 -1.40 -7.03 0.82
C ILE A 105 -1.60 -6.98 2.33
N LEU A 106 -2.20 -8.02 2.88
CA LEU A 106 -2.44 -8.14 4.31
C LEU A 106 -1.87 -9.45 4.85
N ARG A 107 -1.43 -9.42 6.10
CA ARG A 107 -1.04 -10.60 6.87
C ARG A 107 -2.14 -11.00 7.84
N LYS A 108 -2.59 -12.25 7.77
CA LYS A 108 -3.57 -12.90 8.65
C LYS A 108 -3.10 -14.31 9.00
N ASN A 109 -3.15 -14.69 10.28
CA ASN A 109 -2.72 -15.98 10.79
C ASN A 109 -1.32 -16.39 10.27
N ASP A 110 -0.37 -15.45 10.34
CA ASP A 110 1.00 -15.57 9.84
C ASP A 110 1.16 -15.75 8.32
N LYS A 111 0.07 -15.76 7.55
CA LYS A 111 0.08 -15.86 6.08
C LYS A 111 -0.34 -14.55 5.41
N TYR A 112 0.16 -14.33 4.21
CA TYR A 112 -0.17 -13.19 3.37
C TYR A 112 -1.21 -13.54 2.31
N GLY A 113 -2.09 -12.59 2.04
CA GLY A 113 -3.06 -12.61 0.97
C GLY A 113 -3.19 -11.22 0.33
N VAL A 114 -3.92 -11.15 -0.78
CA VAL A 114 -4.19 -9.90 -1.52
C VAL A 114 -5.68 -9.62 -1.50
N ILE A 115 -6.03 -8.39 -1.18
CA ILE A 115 -7.41 -7.89 -1.27
C ILE A 115 -7.45 -6.61 -2.11
N ASP A 116 -8.63 -6.25 -2.61
CA ASP A 116 -8.86 -4.92 -3.16
C ASP A 116 -9.32 -3.92 -2.09
N PHE A 117 -9.43 -2.65 -2.49
CA PHE A 117 -9.93 -1.57 -1.64
C PHE A 117 -11.44 -1.65 -1.35
N GLU A 118 -12.15 -2.67 -1.86
CA GLU A 118 -13.54 -2.99 -1.49
C GLU A 118 -13.60 -4.10 -0.43
N GLY A 119 -12.44 -4.58 0.02
CA GLY A 119 -12.30 -5.65 1.01
C GLY A 119 -12.46 -7.06 0.42
N LYS A 120 -12.59 -7.19 -0.90
CA LYS A 120 -12.71 -8.49 -1.56
C LYS A 120 -11.34 -9.17 -1.60
N THR A 121 -11.29 -10.43 -1.15
CA THR A 121 -10.10 -11.26 -1.30
C THR A 121 -9.90 -11.66 -2.77
N LEU A 122 -8.72 -11.35 -3.29
CA LEU A 122 -8.27 -11.67 -4.64
C LEU A 122 -7.35 -12.90 -4.63
N VAL A 123 -6.48 -12.97 -3.62
CA VAL A 123 -5.56 -14.08 -3.38
C VAL A 123 -5.66 -14.46 -1.91
N ASP A 124 -5.95 -15.73 -1.63
CA ASP A 124 -6.14 -16.24 -0.28
C ASP A 124 -4.89 -16.13 0.60
N PHE A 125 -5.10 -16.09 1.92
CA PHE A 125 -4.06 -15.96 2.94
C PHE A 125 -3.33 -17.29 3.19
N ASN A 126 -2.59 -17.76 2.18
CA ASN A 126 -1.91 -19.07 2.21
C ASN A 126 -0.38 -18.97 2.11
N TYR A 127 0.17 -17.78 1.93
CA TYR A 127 1.55 -17.58 1.50
C TYR A 127 2.44 -17.00 2.60
N ASP A 128 3.71 -17.39 2.64
CA ASP A 128 4.69 -16.84 3.58
C ASP A 128 5.16 -15.45 3.17
N ILE A 129 5.25 -15.20 1.86
CA ILE A 129 5.58 -13.92 1.24
C ILE A 129 4.69 -13.75 0.01
N ILE A 130 4.28 -12.52 -0.26
CA ILE A 130 3.61 -12.13 -1.51
C ILE A 130 4.15 -10.77 -1.97
N GLU A 131 4.36 -10.63 -3.27
CA GLU A 131 4.73 -9.38 -3.94
C GLU A 131 3.85 -9.25 -5.18
N VAL A 132 3.10 -8.15 -5.31
CA VAL A 132 2.19 -7.94 -6.44
C VAL A 132 2.93 -7.21 -7.56
N THR A 133 2.89 -7.76 -8.76
CA THR A 133 3.52 -7.16 -9.96
C THR A 133 2.57 -6.18 -10.66
N SER A 134 3.13 -5.29 -11.48
CA SER A 134 2.36 -4.34 -12.30
C SER A 134 1.48 -5.04 -13.34
N ASP A 135 1.85 -6.25 -13.74
CA ASP A 135 1.18 -7.02 -14.80
C ASP A 135 0.00 -7.86 -14.29
N GLY A 136 -0.38 -7.69 -13.02
CA GLY A 136 -1.53 -8.38 -12.44
C GLY A 136 -1.25 -9.82 -12.03
N TYR A 137 -0.02 -10.12 -11.65
CA TYR A 137 0.38 -11.36 -10.99
C TYR A 137 0.87 -11.07 -9.57
N ALA A 138 0.98 -12.12 -8.76
CA ALA A 138 1.66 -12.07 -7.48
C ALA A 138 2.72 -13.16 -7.42
N ILE A 139 3.96 -12.77 -7.13
CA ILE A 139 5.03 -13.70 -6.78
C ILE A 139 4.76 -14.14 -5.34
N VAL A 140 4.74 -15.45 -5.11
CA VAL A 140 4.37 -16.03 -3.82
C VAL A 140 5.42 -16.99 -3.32
N LYS A 141 5.59 -17.06 -1.99
CA LYS A 141 6.46 -18.03 -1.33
C LYS A 141 5.67 -18.95 -0.41
N VAL A 142 5.97 -20.25 -0.43
CA VAL A 142 5.49 -21.25 0.53
C VAL A 142 6.63 -22.19 0.88
N ASN A 143 6.96 -22.35 2.16
CA ASN A 143 7.98 -23.30 2.65
C ASN A 143 9.32 -23.19 1.87
N GLU A 144 9.87 -21.98 1.74
CA GLU A 144 11.10 -21.71 1.00
C GLU A 144 11.05 -21.89 -0.53
N LYS A 145 9.88 -22.20 -1.10
CA LYS A 145 9.69 -22.29 -2.55
C LYS A 145 8.87 -21.13 -3.09
N TYR A 146 9.24 -20.66 -4.27
CA TYR A 146 8.61 -19.58 -5.00
C TYR A 146 7.77 -20.10 -6.17
N GLY A 147 6.68 -19.40 -6.45
CA GLY A 147 5.81 -19.56 -7.60
C GLY A 147 5.13 -18.22 -7.93
N ALA A 148 4.15 -18.24 -8.82
CA ALA A 148 3.34 -17.08 -9.11
C ALA A 148 1.87 -17.46 -9.28
N VAL A 149 0.99 -16.57 -8.84
CA VAL A 149 -0.45 -16.68 -9.03
C VAL A 149 -0.97 -15.47 -9.80
N ASP A 150 -2.07 -15.63 -10.53
CA ASP A 150 -2.83 -14.47 -11.00
C ASP A 150 -3.61 -13.83 -9.83
N LEU A 151 -4.13 -12.61 -10.04
CA LEU A 151 -4.98 -11.93 -9.04
C LEU A 151 -6.40 -12.52 -8.92
N LYS A 152 -6.63 -13.74 -9.44
CA LYS A 152 -7.81 -14.56 -9.15
C LYS A 152 -7.43 -15.78 -8.28
N GLY A 153 -6.17 -15.90 -7.88
CA GLY A 153 -5.64 -16.98 -7.07
C GLY A 153 -5.23 -18.24 -7.85
N ASN A 154 -5.27 -18.22 -9.19
CA ASN A 154 -4.84 -19.38 -9.99
C ASN A 154 -3.31 -19.44 -10.06
N ILE A 155 -2.73 -20.63 -9.88
CA ILE A 155 -1.29 -20.86 -10.05
C ILE A 155 -0.91 -20.66 -11.53
N ALA A 156 -0.15 -19.60 -11.81
CA ALA A 156 0.43 -19.31 -13.11
C ALA A 156 1.80 -19.96 -13.26
N ILE A 157 2.60 -19.95 -12.19
CA ILE A 157 3.89 -20.63 -12.10
C ILE A 157 3.88 -21.51 -10.84
N PRO A 158 4.15 -22.83 -10.94
CA PRO A 158 4.18 -23.73 -9.80
C PRO A 158 5.11 -23.27 -8.67
N ILE A 159 4.70 -23.50 -7.43
CA ILE A 159 5.47 -23.11 -6.23
C ILE A 159 6.51 -24.19 -5.92
N MET A 160 7.60 -24.21 -6.70
CA MET A 160 8.65 -25.24 -6.59
C MET A 160 10.07 -24.72 -6.85
N TYR A 161 10.21 -23.44 -7.17
CA TYR A 161 11.49 -22.82 -7.52
C TYR A 161 12.17 -22.24 -6.28
N ASP A 162 13.49 -22.23 -6.24
CA ASP A 162 14.23 -21.63 -5.12
C ASP A 162 14.23 -20.09 -5.19
N GLU A 163 14.01 -19.53 -6.38
CA GLU A 163 13.95 -18.10 -6.62
C GLU A 163 13.12 -17.81 -7.89
N ILE A 164 12.42 -16.68 -7.90
CA ILE A 164 11.79 -16.11 -9.10
C ILE A 164 12.25 -14.66 -9.20
N LEU A 165 12.90 -14.31 -10.32
CA LEU A 165 13.33 -12.95 -10.58
C LEU A 165 12.16 -12.11 -11.10
N PRO A 166 11.96 -10.86 -10.61
CA PRO A 166 10.85 -9.99 -11.04
C PRO A 166 10.80 -9.74 -12.55
N GLY A 167 11.95 -9.87 -13.24
CA GLY A 167 12.14 -9.66 -14.67
C GLY A 167 11.23 -10.46 -15.61
N ILE A 168 10.60 -11.53 -15.11
CA ILE A 168 9.87 -12.51 -15.95
C ILE A 168 8.47 -12.01 -16.36
N PHE A 169 7.92 -11.00 -15.68
CA PHE A 169 6.54 -10.53 -15.93
C PHE A 169 6.44 -9.23 -16.74
N TYR A 170 7.52 -8.44 -16.86
CA TYR A 170 7.51 -7.23 -17.68
C TYR A 170 7.34 -7.58 -19.17
N LYS A 171 6.23 -7.17 -19.79
CA LYS A 171 6.01 -7.22 -21.23
C LYS A 171 6.05 -5.85 -21.87
#